data_AF-A0A7K4N0H0-F1
#
_entry.id   AF-A0A7K4N0H0-F1
#
_cell.length_a   1.000
_cell.length_b   1.000
_cell.length_c   1.000
_cell.angle_alpha   90.00
_cell.angle_beta   90.00
_cell.angle_gamma   90.00
#
_symmetry.space_group_name_H-M   'P 1'
#
loop_
_entity.id
_entity.type
_entity.pdbx_description
1 polymer ?
#
loop_
_entity_poly.entity_id
_entity_poly.type
_entity_poly.pdbx_seq_one_letter_code
_entity_poly.pdbx_strand_id
1 'polypeptide(L)'
;MKNEIGRKLTSLTIMAIMFAGGMAIGVPSFMPEAASDLSSTDGMLTVSTTTLQGAAILEIVVNDPDVSDIETDINNGPSVSVGSNSYDMNQAVNGKWYVYVVDASAAVLAEASSGASPLNSGFEFGILCT
;
A
#
# COMPACT_ATOMS: atom_id res chain seq x y z
N MET A 1 -17.01 8.16 -39.17
CA MET A 1 -16.07 8.94 -38.34
C MET A 1 -16.09 8.30 -36.96
N LYS A 2 -14.96 7.72 -36.54
CA LYS A 2 -14.83 6.98 -35.28
C LYS A 2 -14.46 7.98 -34.18
N ASN A 3 -15.25 8.05 -33.13
CA ASN A 3 -14.99 8.88 -31.97
C ASN A 3 -14.94 7.99 -30.72
N GLU A 4 -13.75 7.52 -30.38
CA GLU A 4 -13.46 6.87 -29.09
C GLU A 4 -12.23 7.52 -28.41
N ILE A 5 -12.11 8.85 -28.50
CA ILE A 5 -11.01 9.61 -27.90
C ILE A 5 -11.19 9.85 -26.38
N GLY A 6 -11.99 9.01 -25.71
CA GLY A 6 -12.51 9.27 -24.37
C GLY A 6 -12.05 8.33 -23.25
N ARG A 7 -11.39 7.20 -23.53
CA ARG A 7 -10.90 6.34 -22.44
C ARG A 7 -9.48 6.75 -22.04
N LYS A 8 -9.43 7.81 -21.24
CA LYS A 8 -8.31 8.17 -20.37
C LYS A 8 -7.63 6.89 -19.86
N LEU A 9 -6.36 6.71 -20.27
CA LEU A 9 -5.29 6.02 -19.56
C LEU A 9 -5.73 5.25 -18.31
N THR A 10 -6.26 4.03 -18.49
CA THR A 10 -6.10 2.95 -17.48
C THR A 10 -4.68 2.39 -17.61
N SER A 11 -3.69 3.29 -17.69
CA SER A 11 -2.28 2.95 -17.79
C SER A 11 -1.78 2.77 -16.37
N LEU A 12 -1.85 1.54 -15.89
CA LEU A 12 -0.99 1.06 -14.82
C LEU A 12 -0.22 -0.15 -15.35
N THR A 13 0.76 0.10 -16.21
CA THR A 13 1.76 -0.90 -16.52
C THR A 13 2.74 -0.94 -15.36
N ILE A 14 2.55 -1.89 -14.45
CA ILE A 14 3.43 -2.13 -13.30
C ILE A 14 4.75 -2.69 -13.83
N MET A 15 5.84 -1.92 -13.69
CA MET A 15 7.20 -2.37 -14.00
C MET A 15 7.74 -3.13 -12.79
N ALA A 16 7.66 -4.46 -12.82
CA ALA A 16 8.22 -5.32 -11.78
C ALA A 16 9.51 -6.01 -12.25
N ILE A 17 10.59 -5.69 -11.52
CA ILE A 17 11.79 -6.48 -11.19
C ILE A 17 12.69 -6.92 -12.35
N MET A 18 13.84 -6.26 -12.44
CA MET A 18 15.01 -6.70 -13.20
C MET A 18 15.77 -7.76 -12.36
N PHE A 19 15.63 -9.03 -12.73
CA PHE A 19 16.39 -10.13 -12.14
C PHE A 19 17.86 -10.03 -12.57
N ALA A 20 18.70 -9.52 -11.68
CA ALA A 20 20.15 -9.64 -11.77
C ALA A 20 20.57 -11.05 -11.31
N GLY A 21 20.75 -11.95 -12.27
CA GLY A 21 21.21 -13.31 -12.02
C GLY A 21 21.56 -14.00 -13.33
N GLY A 22 22.74 -13.70 -13.86
CA GLY A 22 23.26 -14.34 -15.05
C GLY A 22 23.53 -15.83 -14.80
N MET A 23 22.87 -16.69 -15.57
CA MET A 23 23.45 -17.90 -16.16
C MET A 23 22.75 -18.15 -17.50
N ALA A 24 23.33 -17.63 -18.57
CA ALA A 24 22.95 -17.98 -19.93
C ALA A 24 23.47 -19.41 -20.21
N ILE A 25 22.58 -20.41 -20.14
CA ILE A 25 22.86 -21.75 -20.66
C ILE A 25 22.61 -21.71 -22.17
N GLY A 26 23.69 -21.85 -22.94
CA GLY A 26 23.73 -21.72 -24.40
C GLY A 26 23.02 -22.85 -25.14
N VAL A 27 21.69 -22.80 -25.20
CA VAL A 27 20.89 -23.57 -26.16
C VAL A 27 19.75 -22.68 -26.69
N PRO A 28 19.74 -22.31 -28.00
CA PRO A 28 18.86 -21.28 -28.54
C PRO A 28 17.50 -21.83 -28.96
N SER A 29 16.74 -22.46 -28.05
CA SER A 29 15.34 -22.84 -28.38
C SER A 29 14.38 -23.14 -27.22
N PHE A 30 14.72 -22.86 -25.96
CA PHE A 30 13.74 -22.92 -24.88
C PHE A 30 13.77 -21.60 -24.14
N MET A 31 12.92 -20.68 -24.59
CA MET A 31 12.52 -19.54 -23.78
C MET A 31 11.71 -20.12 -22.60
N PRO A 32 12.16 -19.99 -21.34
CA PRO A 32 11.35 -20.44 -20.23
C PRO A 32 10.07 -19.61 -20.23
N GLU A 33 8.94 -20.28 -20.42
CA GLU A 33 7.65 -19.67 -20.15
C GLU A 33 7.60 -19.42 -18.64
N ALA A 34 7.84 -18.17 -18.24
CA ALA A 34 7.45 -17.72 -16.92
C ALA A 34 5.92 -17.65 -16.89
N ALA A 35 5.27 -18.80 -16.71
CA ALA A 35 3.87 -18.84 -16.33
C ALA A 35 3.76 -18.20 -14.95
N SER A 36 3.36 -16.93 -14.90
CA SER A 36 2.82 -16.34 -13.68
C SER A 36 1.47 -17.00 -13.45
N ASP A 37 1.47 -18.02 -12.60
CA ASP A 37 0.27 -18.62 -12.06
C ASP A 37 -0.39 -17.60 -11.11
N LEU A 38 -1.41 -16.91 -11.60
CA LEU A 38 -2.26 -16.01 -10.80
C LEU A 38 -3.40 -16.78 -10.09
N SER A 39 -3.46 -18.11 -10.19
CA SER A 39 -4.61 -18.90 -9.71
C SER A 39 -4.73 -18.99 -8.18
N SER A 40 -3.81 -18.39 -7.44
CA SER A 40 -3.90 -18.23 -5.98
C SER A 40 -3.41 -16.84 -5.58
N THR A 41 -4.09 -15.81 -6.07
CA THR A 41 -3.95 -14.47 -5.48
C THR A 41 -5.06 -14.33 -4.43
N ASP A 42 -4.84 -14.85 -3.22
CA ASP A 42 -5.53 -14.29 -2.06
C ASP A 42 -5.12 -12.82 -2.04
N GLY A 43 -6.09 -11.91 -2.17
CA GLY A 43 -5.91 -10.49 -2.47
C GLY A 43 -5.12 -9.71 -1.42
N MET A 44 -3.83 -9.99 -1.31
CA MET A 44 -2.93 -9.38 -0.35
C MET A 44 -2.25 -8.18 -1.01
N LEU A 45 -2.78 -6.99 -0.73
CA LEU A 45 -2.08 -5.75 -1.06
C LEU A 45 -0.87 -5.65 -0.12
N THR A 46 0.35 -5.73 -0.67
CA THR A 46 1.58 -5.55 0.08
C THR A 46 2.23 -4.24 -0.34
N VAL A 47 2.44 -3.32 0.61
CA VAL A 47 3.14 -2.06 0.36
C VAL A 47 4.52 -2.14 1.01
N SER A 48 5.55 -2.27 0.17
CA SER A 48 6.94 -2.24 0.62
C SER A 48 7.55 -0.85 0.38
N THR A 49 7.96 -0.19 1.45
CA THR A 49 8.76 1.03 1.40
C THR A 49 9.97 0.86 2.31
N THR A 50 11.14 1.31 1.86
CA THR A 50 12.37 1.27 2.66
C THR A 50 12.48 2.48 3.59
N THR A 51 11.73 3.55 3.32
CA THR A 51 11.68 4.76 4.16
C THR A 51 10.33 5.48 3.97
N LEU A 52 9.59 5.68 5.06
CA LEU A 52 8.63 6.79 5.16
C LEU A 52 9.46 7.99 5.61
N GLN A 53 9.76 8.91 4.69
CA GLN A 53 10.70 9.99 4.99
C GLN A 53 10.09 10.97 6.00
N GLY A 54 10.70 11.04 7.18
CA GLY A 54 10.26 11.91 8.27
C GLY A 54 8.90 11.48 8.84
N ALA A 55 8.17 12.44 9.40
CA ALA A 55 6.83 12.21 9.97
C ALA A 55 5.72 12.26 8.90
N ALA A 56 6.01 11.76 7.70
CA ALA A 56 5.04 11.67 6.62
C ALA A 56 4.07 10.50 6.86
N ILE A 57 2.79 10.74 6.59
CA ILE A 57 1.73 9.74 6.72
C ILE A 57 1.53 9.08 5.35
N LEU A 58 1.62 7.75 5.32
CA LEU A 58 1.19 6.93 4.19
C LEU A 58 -0.29 6.57 4.35
N GLU A 59 -1.13 7.08 3.45
CA GLU A 59 -2.51 6.64 3.29
C GLU A 59 -2.55 5.46 2.33
N ILE A 60 -3.22 4.38 2.75
CA ILE A 60 -3.50 3.24 1.90
C ILE A 60 -5.02 3.12 1.77
N VAL A 61 -5.50 3.13 0.53
CA VAL A 61 -6.92 3.02 0.21
C VAL A 61 -7.15 1.75 -0.61
N VAL A 62 -7.98 0.85 -0.09
CA VAL A 62 -8.45 -0.33 -0.82
C VAL A 62 -9.87 -0.04 -1.31
N ASN A 63 -10.04 -0.19 -2.63
CA ASN A 63 -11.31 -0.05 -3.31
C ASN A 63 -11.60 -1.35 -4.06
N ASP A 64 -12.13 -2.31 -3.31
CA ASP A 64 -12.44 -3.65 -3.79
C ASP A 64 -13.96 -3.85 -3.73
N PRO A 65 -14.62 -4.12 -4.88
CA PRO A 65 -16.07 -4.30 -4.93
C PRO A 65 -16.56 -5.46 -4.06
N ASP A 66 -15.74 -6.50 -3.85
CA ASP A 66 -16.14 -7.71 -3.12
C ASP A 66 -16.26 -7.47 -1.60
N VAL A 67 -15.66 -6.38 -1.11
CA VAL A 67 -15.72 -5.94 0.29
C VAL A 67 -16.20 -4.48 0.41
N SER A 68 -17.06 -4.03 -0.51
CA SER A 68 -17.52 -2.63 -0.55
C SER A 68 -18.90 -2.37 0.06
N ASP A 69 -19.61 -3.41 0.51
CA ASP A 69 -20.94 -3.28 1.13
C ASP A 69 -20.84 -2.54 2.47
N ILE A 70 -21.71 -1.54 2.67
CA ILE A 70 -21.78 -0.69 3.86
C ILE A 70 -23.05 -0.94 4.69
N GLU A 71 -23.99 -1.73 4.15
CA GLU A 71 -25.28 -2.01 4.78
C GLU A 71 -25.24 -3.33 5.56
N THR A 72 -24.32 -4.22 5.20
CA THR A 72 -24.07 -5.48 5.90
C THR A 72 -22.68 -5.49 6.52
N ASP A 73 -22.57 -6.12 7.69
CA ASP A 73 -21.29 -6.23 8.38
C ASP A 73 -20.36 -7.20 7.64
N ILE A 74 -19.16 -6.73 7.31
CA ILE A 74 -18.15 -7.52 6.60
C ILE A 74 -17.23 -8.15 7.64
N ASN A 75 -17.41 -9.45 7.87
CA ASN A 75 -16.47 -10.24 8.67
C ASN A 75 -15.13 -10.33 7.93
N ASN A 76 -14.04 -10.02 8.64
CA ASN A 76 -12.67 -10.08 8.12
C ASN A 76 -12.45 -9.17 6.91
N GLY A 77 -12.59 -7.87 7.13
CA GLY A 77 -12.21 -6.86 6.15
C GLY A 77 -10.72 -6.93 5.73
N PRO A 78 -10.32 -6.18 4.69
CA PRO A 78 -8.95 -6.19 4.20
C PRO A 78 -7.92 -5.88 5.28
N SER A 79 -6.79 -6.58 5.20
CA SER A 79 -5.58 -6.28 5.97
C SER A 79 -4.45 -5.89 5.01
N VAL A 80 -3.62 -4.93 5.40
CA VAL A 80 -2.42 -4.54 4.66
C VAL A 80 -1.17 -4.70 5.51
N SER A 81 -0.13 -5.26 4.91
CA SER A 81 1.19 -5.35 5.54
C SER A 81 2.08 -4.21 5.07
N VAL A 82 2.66 -3.47 6.02
CA VAL A 82 3.65 -2.40 5.81
C VAL A 82 4.89 -2.74 6.61
N GLY A 83 5.98 -3.06 5.90
CA GLY A 83 7.19 -3.57 6.53
C GLY A 83 6.94 -4.93 7.19
N SER A 84 7.17 -5.04 8.49
CA SER A 84 6.95 -6.28 9.28
C SER A 84 5.62 -6.27 10.05
N ASN A 85 4.81 -5.22 9.92
CA ASN A 85 3.57 -5.06 10.65
C ASN A 85 2.37 -5.27 9.72
N SER A 86 1.32 -5.91 10.23
CA SER A 86 0.03 -6.06 9.55
C SER A 86 -1.00 -5.17 10.23
N TYR A 87 -1.82 -4.50 9.44
CA TYR A 87 -2.86 -3.60 9.91
C TYR A 87 -4.20 -3.98 9.31
N ASP A 88 -5.20 -4.16 10.16
CA ASP A 88 -6.59 -4.25 9.73
C ASP A 88 -7.06 -2.85 9.31
N MET A 89 -7.78 -2.78 8.19
CA MET A 89 -8.25 -1.50 7.65
C MET A 89 -9.62 -1.13 8.24
N ASN A 90 -9.98 0.16 8.18
CA ASN A 90 -11.32 0.63 8.53
C ASN A 90 -12.12 1.00 7.27
N GLN A 91 -13.37 0.54 7.19
CA GLN A 91 -14.26 0.90 6.10
C GLN A 91 -14.86 2.30 6.34
N ALA A 92 -14.93 3.10 5.27
CA ALA A 92 -15.66 4.35 5.27
C ALA A 92 -17.03 4.18 4.59
N VAL A 93 -17.91 5.17 4.78
CA VAL A 93 -19.28 5.20 4.23
C VAL A 93 -19.38 5.20 2.70
N ASN A 94 -18.25 5.29 2.00
CA ASN A 94 -18.16 5.21 0.54
C ASN A 94 -17.79 3.79 0.05
N GLY A 95 -17.77 2.80 0.93
CA GLY A 95 -17.43 1.40 0.63
C GLY A 95 -15.92 1.14 0.47
N LYS A 96 -15.07 2.14 0.69
CA LYS A 96 -13.61 2.00 0.62
C LYS A 96 -13.01 1.77 1.99
N TRP A 97 -11.86 1.10 2.01
CA TRP A 97 -11.12 0.81 3.24
C TRP A 97 -9.87 1.67 3.31
N TYR A 98 -9.56 2.15 4.52
CA TYR A 98 -8.48 3.09 4.77
C TYR A 98 -7.60 2.59 5.92
N VAL A 99 -6.29 2.81 5.79
CA VAL A 99 -5.36 2.82 6.92
C VAL A 99 -4.33 3.93 6.72
N TYR A 100 -3.88 4.51 7.82
CA TYR A 100 -2.89 5.57 7.88
C TYR A 100 -1.71 5.09 8.70
N VAL A 101 -0.51 5.10 8.10
CA VAL A 101 0.71 4.61 8.75
C VAL A 101 1.78 5.68 8.73
N VAL A 102 2.48 5.84 9.84
CA VAL A 102 3.64 6.74 10.00
C VAL A 102 4.76 5.98 10.69
N ASP A 103 6.01 6.33 10.42
CA ASP A 103 7.13 5.79 11.19
C ASP A 103 7.06 6.30 12.64
N ALA A 104 6.98 5.37 13.59
CA ALA A 104 6.80 5.70 15.01
C ALA A 104 7.94 6.55 15.57
N SER A 105 9.19 6.27 15.16
CA SER A 105 10.34 7.01 15.65
C SER A 105 10.35 8.46 15.13
N ALA A 106 9.98 8.65 13.87
CA ALA A 106 9.88 9.96 13.26
C ALA A 106 8.69 10.76 13.81
N ALA A 107 7.55 10.12 14.09
CA ALA A 107 6.39 10.75 14.70
C ALA A 107 6.72 11.32 16.09
N VAL A 108 7.33 10.50 16.96
CA VAL A 108 7.76 10.93 18.30
C VAL A 108 8.75 12.10 18.24
N LEU A 109 9.70 12.06 17.31
CA LEU A 109 10.66 13.15 17.12
C LEU A 109 9.97 14.43 16.61
N ALA A 110 8.97 14.31 15.74
CA ALA A 110 8.21 15.45 15.25
C ALA A 110 7.36 16.10 16.35
N GLU A 111 6.71 15.34 17.21
CA GLU A 111 5.97 15.86 18.38
C GLU A 111 6.92 16.56 19.37
N ALA A 112 8.08 15.96 19.62
CA ALA A 112 9.10 16.49 20.53
C ALA A 112 9.82 17.74 20.00
N SER A 113 9.67 18.11 18.72
CA SER A 113 10.41 19.22 18.08
C SER A 113 10.04 20.63 18.59
N SER A 114 9.13 20.75 19.56
CA SER A 114 8.75 22.04 20.16
C SER A 114 9.65 22.42 21.34
N GLY A 115 10.52 23.41 21.11
CA GLY A 115 11.54 23.87 22.05
C GLY A 115 11.09 24.77 23.22
N ALA A 116 9.80 24.98 23.49
CA ALA A 116 9.35 25.72 24.67
C ALA A 116 7.85 25.50 24.94
N SER A 117 7.46 25.51 26.21
CA SER A 117 6.07 25.32 26.67
C SER A 117 5.14 26.48 26.25
N PRO A 118 3.89 26.20 25.80
CA PRO A 118 3.33 24.87 25.60
C PRO A 118 3.96 24.22 24.36
N LEU A 119 4.25 22.92 24.46
CA LEU A 119 4.80 22.10 23.39
C LEU A 119 3.86 22.20 22.18
N ASN A 120 4.20 23.04 21.21
CA ASN A 120 3.41 23.20 20.00
C ASN A 120 4.34 23.02 18.79
N SER A 121 4.63 21.76 18.49
CA SER A 121 5.36 21.38 17.28
C SER A 121 4.50 21.57 16.03
N GLY A 122 3.19 21.79 16.20
CA GLY A 122 2.19 21.75 15.14
C GLY A 122 1.92 20.33 14.62
N PHE A 123 2.56 19.30 15.21
CA PHE A 123 2.41 17.90 14.83
C PHE A 123 1.87 17.10 16.03
N GLU A 124 0.82 16.31 15.79
CA GLU A 124 0.19 15.41 16.75
C GLU A 124 -0.23 14.15 16.00
N PHE A 125 0.25 12.98 16.44
CA PHE A 125 0.00 11.67 15.83
C PHE A 125 -0.79 10.75 16.75
N GLY A 126 -1.26 11.27 17.90
CA GLY A 126 -2.04 10.52 18.88
C GLY A 126 -1.15 9.71 19.81
N ILE A 127 -1.76 8.73 20.48
CA ILE A 127 -1.07 7.93 21.49
C ILE A 127 -0.36 6.75 20.79
N LEU A 128 0.96 6.68 20.95
CA LEU A 128 1.72 5.51 20.54
C LEU A 128 1.28 4.29 21.37
N CYS A 129 0.68 3.31 20.71
CA CYS A 129 0.32 2.04 21.33
C CYS A 129 1.58 1.26 21.76
N THR A 130 1.54 0.67 22.95
CA THR A 130 2.62 -0.16 23.53
C THR A 130 2.33 -1.64 23.43
#